data_AF-A0A0A9W4P0-F1
#
_entry.id   AF-A0A0A9W4P0-F1
#
_cell.length_a   1.000
_cell.length_b   1.000
_cell.length_c   1.000
_cell.angle_alpha   90.00
_cell.angle_beta   90.00
_cell.angle_gamma   90.00
#
_symmetry.space_group_name_H-M   'P 1'
#
loop_
_entity.id
_entity.type
_entity.pdbx_description
1 polymer ?
#
loop_
_entity_poly.entity_id
_entity_poly.type
_entity_poly.pdbx_seq_one_letter_code
_entity_poly.pdbx_strand_id
1 'polypeptide(L)'
;ITPKAEEWLTELSEEVKSTLKTLVVSCMTKPDPDRFPSQVLCLSERINFTRFCEEAITTDGLPQYRLALETQHAAYSKQLLELNGNKMEKHGVLHLKLKDLLLDTIYHLGIVKKLMKTDVKQTDDWNW
;
A
#
# COMPACT_ATOMS: atom_id res chain seq x y z
N ILE A 1 32.66 12.27 -7.17
CA ILE A 1 33.08 10.89 -6.82
C ILE A 1 34.24 11.04 -5.85
N THR A 2 34.02 10.70 -4.59
CA THR A 2 35.02 10.82 -3.52
C THR A 2 36.09 9.74 -3.73
N PRO A 3 37.39 10.03 -3.58
CA PRO A 3 38.47 9.06 -3.82
C PRO A 3 38.46 7.89 -2.81
N LYS A 4 37.72 8.01 -1.71
CA LYS A 4 37.53 6.96 -0.71
C LYS A 4 36.16 6.31 -0.90
N ALA A 5 36.16 5.10 -1.44
CA ALA A 5 34.93 4.37 -1.75
C ALA A 5 34.06 4.11 -0.51
N GLU A 6 34.65 3.88 0.67
CA GLU A 6 33.93 3.61 1.91
C GLU A 6 33.11 4.82 2.41
N GLU A 7 33.68 6.02 2.32
CA GLU A 7 32.97 7.27 2.69
C GLU A 7 31.76 7.46 1.77
N TRP A 8 31.94 7.30 0.46
CA TRP A 8 30.85 7.40 -0.51
C TRP A 8 29.78 6.31 -0.34
N LEU A 9 30.16 5.06 -0.06
CA LEU A 9 29.19 3.98 0.18
C LEU A 9 28.36 4.23 1.44
N THR A 10 28.97 4.81 2.47
CA THR A 10 28.27 5.18 3.70
C THR A 10 27.26 6.29 3.42
N GLU A 11 27.69 7.35 2.73
CA GLU A 11 26.80 8.45 2.30
C GLU A 11 25.65 7.94 1.43
N LEU A 12 25.94 7.08 0.45
CA LEU A 12 24.91 6.47 -0.40
C LEU A 12 23.90 5.66 0.41
N SER A 13 24.35 4.88 1.39
CA SER A 13 23.45 4.07 2.24
C SER A 13 22.49 4.96 3.02
N GLU A 14 22.99 6.05 3.61
CA GLU A 14 22.17 7.00 4.35
C GLU A 14 21.20 7.75 3.43
N GLU A 15 21.65 8.17 2.25
CA GLU A 15 20.81 8.84 1.26
C GLU A 15 19.70 7.94 0.70
N VAL A 16 19.97 6.63 0.50
CA VAL A 16 18.94 5.65 0.10
C VAL A 16 17.87 5.53 1.17
N LYS A 17 18.25 5.43 2.46
CA LYS A 17 17.28 5.38 3.58
C LYS A 17 16.45 6.67 3.66
N SER A 18 17.11 7.82 3.58
CA SER A 18 16.48 9.14 3.60
C SER A 18 15.48 9.31 2.45
N THR A 19 15.88 8.90 1.25
CA THR A 19 15.04 8.92 0.05
C THR A 19 13.83 8.01 0.23
N LEU A 20 14.00 6.76 0.66
CA LEU A 20 12.89 5.83 0.89
C LEU A 20 11.90 6.36 1.94
N LYS A 21 12.39 6.94 3.04
CA LYS A 21 11.54 7.58 4.06
C LYS A 21 10.67 8.68 3.45
N THR A 22 11.29 9.56 2.66
CA THR A 22 10.59 10.67 2.00
C THR A 22 9.56 10.17 0.98
N LEU A 23 9.90 9.12 0.23
CA LEU A 23 9.01 8.49 -0.74
C LEU A 23 7.79 7.86 -0.04
N VAL A 24 7.95 7.17 1.09
CA VAL A 24 6.85 6.57 1.86
C VAL A 24 5.87 7.64 2.34
N VAL A 25 6.37 8.71 2.95
CA VAL A 25 5.51 9.82 3.42
C VAL A 25 4.77 10.46 2.25
N SER A 26 5.46 10.68 1.12
CA SER A 26 4.84 11.24 -0.08
C SER A 26 3.75 10.32 -0.65
N CYS A 27 4.05 9.02 -0.76
CA CYS A 27 3.15 8.02 -1.31
C CYS A 27 1.90 7.81 -0.44
N MET A 28 2.00 7.97 0.88
CA MET A 28 0.83 7.90 1.77
C MET A 28 -0.21 8.98 1.47
N THR A 29 0.20 10.13 0.97
CA THR A 29 -0.71 11.25 0.61
C THR A 29 -1.24 11.17 -0.81
N LYS A 30 -0.39 10.73 -1.76
CA LYS A 30 -0.73 10.62 -3.17
C LYS A 30 -0.13 9.33 -3.73
N PRO A 31 -0.82 8.18 -3.57
CA PRO A 31 -0.35 6.91 -4.11
C PRO A 31 -0.40 6.96 -5.64
N ASP A 32 0.67 6.49 -6.28
CA ASP A 32 0.82 6.49 -7.73
C ASP A 32 1.73 5.31 -8.16
N PRO A 33 1.14 4.23 -8.71
CA PRO A 33 1.87 3.04 -9.14
C PRO A 33 2.94 3.26 -10.22
N ASP A 34 2.78 4.31 -11.04
CA ASP A 34 3.77 4.69 -12.05
C ASP A 34 4.96 5.42 -11.42
N ARG A 35 4.70 6.23 -10.38
CA ARG A 35 5.70 7.10 -9.77
C ARG A 35 6.51 6.46 -8.66
N PHE A 36 5.93 5.52 -7.91
CA PHE A 36 6.57 4.93 -6.73
C PHE A 36 7.00 3.47 -6.97
N PRO A 37 8.10 2.99 -6.36
CA PRO A 37 8.48 1.58 -6.42
C PRO A 37 7.50 0.70 -5.62
N SER A 38 7.38 -0.58 -5.99
CA SER A 38 6.43 -1.52 -5.36
C SER A 38 6.57 -1.56 -3.83
N GLN A 39 7.81 -1.61 -3.34
CA GLN A 39 8.11 -1.61 -1.91
C GLN A 39 7.50 -0.42 -1.16
N VAL A 40 7.58 0.78 -1.74
CA VAL A 40 7.02 2.00 -1.14
C VAL A 40 5.50 1.95 -1.18
N LEU A 41 4.91 1.53 -2.31
CA LEU A 41 3.46 1.42 -2.48
C LEU A 41 2.84 0.48 -1.45
N CYS A 42 3.34 -0.76 -1.37
CA CYS A 42 2.84 -1.77 -0.42
C CYS A 42 3.02 -1.31 1.03
N LEU A 43 4.18 -0.73 1.38
CA LEU A 43 4.40 -0.23 2.74
C LEU A 43 3.44 0.92 3.09
N SER A 44 3.30 1.90 2.20
CA SER A 44 2.38 3.03 2.40
C SER A 44 0.93 2.58 2.49
N GLU A 45 0.50 1.60 1.67
CA GLU A 45 -0.84 1.03 1.74
C GLU A 45 -1.09 0.33 3.08
N ARG A 46 -0.13 -0.48 3.57
CA ARG A 46 -0.25 -1.16 4.87
C ARG A 46 -0.32 -0.18 6.04
N ILE A 47 0.49 0.88 6.04
CA ILE A 47 0.43 1.92 7.09
C ILE A 47 -0.92 2.63 7.07
N ASN A 48 -1.40 3.02 5.88
CA ASN A 48 -2.71 3.65 5.74
C ASN A 48 -3.84 2.69 6.14
N PHE A 49 -3.73 1.40 5.79
CA PHE A 49 -4.69 0.39 6.21
C PHE A 49 -4.77 0.30 7.72
N THR A 50 -3.64 0.13 8.41
CA THR A 50 -3.60 0.10 9.88
C THR A 50 -4.28 1.32 10.48
N ARG A 51 -3.88 2.52 10.05
CA ARG A 51 -4.44 3.79 10.56
C ARG A 51 -5.94 3.91 10.34
N PHE A 52 -6.42 3.66 9.12
CA PHE A 52 -7.84 3.78 8.79
C PHE A 52 -8.67 2.68 9.43
N CYS A 53 -8.12 1.48 9.60
CA CYS A 53 -8.80 0.39 10.28
C CYS A 53 -8.94 0.68 11.78
N GLU A 54 -7.91 1.19 12.45
CA GLU A 54 -7.99 1.62 13.85
C GLU A 54 -9.00 2.75 14.06
N GLU A 55 -9.01 3.74 13.16
CA GLU A 55 -10.02 4.81 13.14
C GLU A 55 -11.43 4.22 12.94
N ALA A 56 -11.59 3.28 12.01
CA ALA A 56 -12.87 2.62 11.76
C ALA A 56 -13.34 1.73 12.93
N ILE A 57 -12.43 1.09 13.66
CA ILE A 57 -12.76 0.33 14.88
C ILE A 57 -13.31 1.27 15.95
N THR A 58 -12.60 2.37 16.22
CA THR A 58 -12.96 3.31 17.30
C THR A 58 -14.20 4.15 17.00
N THR A 59 -14.54 4.33 15.73
CA THR A 59 -15.70 5.13 15.28
C THR A 59 -16.90 4.30 14.84
N ASP A 60 -16.86 2.97 14.99
CA ASP A 60 -17.86 2.03 14.45
C ASP A 60 -18.04 2.16 12.91
N GLY A 61 -16.96 2.57 12.22
CA GLY A 61 -16.87 2.86 10.79
C GLY A 61 -16.42 1.69 9.91
N LEU A 62 -16.26 0.47 10.46
CA LEU A 62 -15.80 -0.71 9.72
C LEU A 62 -16.63 -1.03 8.45
N PRO A 63 -17.98 -0.93 8.46
CA PRO A 63 -18.78 -1.16 7.26
C PRO A 63 -18.47 -0.19 6.11
N GLN A 64 -18.25 1.08 6.43
CA GLN A 64 -17.91 2.15 5.49
C GLN A 64 -16.49 1.94 4.96
N TYR A 65 -15.56 1.59 5.85
CA TYR A 65 -14.18 1.32 5.44
C TYR A 65 -14.07 0.10 4.51
N ARG A 66 -14.87 -0.95 4.77
CA ARG A 66 -15.00 -2.10 3.86
C ARG A 66 -15.45 -1.67 2.45
N LEU A 67 -16.45 -0.79 2.33
CA LEU A 67 -16.93 -0.30 1.04
C LEU A 67 -15.85 0.51 0.30
N ALA A 68 -15.05 1.29 1.03
CA ALA A 68 -13.92 2.02 0.46
C ALA A 68 -12.87 1.04 -0.12
N LEU A 69 -12.55 -0.03 0.60
CA LEU A 69 -11.65 -1.08 0.12
C LEU A 69 -12.22 -1.85 -1.09
N GLU A 70 -13.53 -2.11 -1.13
CA GLU A 70 -14.20 -2.73 -2.29
C GLU A 70 -14.13 -1.82 -3.53
N THR A 71 -14.27 -0.51 -3.33
CA THR A 71 -14.11 0.49 -4.39
C THR A 71 -12.68 0.52 -4.91
N GLN A 72 -11.69 0.49 -4.01
CA GLN A 72 -10.27 0.42 -4.36
C GLN A 72 -9.94 -0.86 -5.15
N HIS A 73 -10.44 -2.02 -4.69
CA HIS A 73 -10.28 -3.30 -5.38
C HIS A 73 -10.83 -3.24 -6.82
N ALA A 74 -12.02 -2.66 -6.98
CA ALA A 74 -12.64 -2.50 -8.29
C ALA A 74 -11.81 -1.59 -9.21
N ALA A 75 -11.23 -0.50 -8.68
CA ALA A 75 -10.35 0.38 -9.42
C ALA A 75 -9.08 -0.34 -9.91
N TYR A 76 -8.38 -1.07 -9.04
CA TYR A 76 -7.19 -1.84 -9.43
C TYR A 76 -7.51 -2.95 -10.44
N SER A 77 -8.62 -3.67 -10.24
CA SER A 77 -9.08 -4.70 -11.17
C SER A 77 -9.36 -4.13 -12.57
N LYS A 78 -9.99 -2.95 -12.63
CA LYS A 78 -10.26 -2.25 -13.89
C LYS A 78 -8.97 -1.83 -14.58
N GLN A 79 -8.03 -1.22 -13.86
CA GLN A 79 -6.73 -0.81 -14.43
C GLN A 79 -5.95 -2.01 -14.97
N LEU A 80 -5.94 -3.14 -14.25
CA LEU A 80 -5.31 -4.37 -14.73
C LEU A 80 -5.95 -4.90 -16.03
N LEU A 81 -7.28 -4.84 -16.16
CA LEU A 81 -7.96 -5.25 -17.38
C LEU A 81 -7.60 -4.36 -18.57
N GLU A 82 -7.53 -3.04 -18.36
CA GLU A 82 -7.12 -2.07 -19.38
C GLU A 82 -5.68 -2.30 -19.84
N LEU A 83 -4.77 -2.62 -18.92
CA LEU A 83 -3.37 -2.93 -19.23
C LEU A 83 -3.19 -4.26 -19.96
N ASN A 84 -4.08 -5.24 -19.76
CA ASN A 84 -4.03 -6.51 -20.50
C ASN A 84 -4.47 -6.37 -21.96
N GLY A 85 -5.30 -5.38 -22.29
CA GLY A 85 -5.74 -5.12 -23.66
C GLY A 85 -4.68 -4.43 -24.54
N ASN A 86 -3.73 -3.71 -23.92
CA ASN A 86 -2.63 -3.04 -24.60
C ASN A 86 -1.35 -3.88 -24.47
N LYS A 87 -0.73 -4.28 -25.60
CA LYS A 87 0.45 -5.16 -25.68
C LYS A 87 1.41 -5.03 -24.49
N MET A 88 1.59 -6.14 -23.74
CA MET A 88 2.30 -6.24 -22.45
C MET A 88 3.72 -5.67 -22.38
N GLU A 89 4.40 -5.43 -23.51
CA GLU A 89 5.83 -5.12 -23.54
C GLU A 89 6.22 -3.77 -22.90
N LYS A 90 5.30 -2.79 -22.78
CA LYS A 90 5.62 -1.46 -22.20
C LYS A 90 5.23 -1.27 -20.73
N HIS A 91 4.32 -2.10 -20.19
CA HIS A 91 3.76 -1.91 -18.84
C HIS A 91 3.99 -3.10 -17.90
N GLY A 92 4.89 -4.02 -18.23
CA GLY A 92 5.12 -5.24 -17.45
C GLY A 92 5.36 -4.99 -15.96
N VAL A 93 6.18 -3.99 -15.61
CA VAL A 93 6.47 -3.65 -14.21
C VAL A 93 5.27 -3.02 -13.51
N LEU A 94 4.58 -2.09 -14.17
CA LEU A 94 3.35 -1.47 -13.63
C LEU A 94 2.26 -2.51 -13.36
N HIS A 95 2.09 -3.44 -14.29
CA HIS A 95 1.14 -4.54 -14.17
C HIS A 95 1.45 -5.45 -12.98
N LEU A 96 2.73 -5.73 -12.71
CA LEU A 96 3.14 -6.47 -11.51
C LEU A 96 2.83 -5.69 -10.23
N LYS A 97 3.17 -4.39 -10.17
CA LYS A 97 2.84 -3.54 -9.02
C LYS A 97 1.34 -3.53 -8.72
N LEU A 98 0.50 -3.37 -9.74
CA LEU A 98 -0.95 -3.36 -9.57
C LEU A 98 -1.50 -4.71 -9.10
N LYS A 99 -0.90 -5.82 -9.52
CA LYS A 99 -1.24 -7.15 -8.99
C LYS A 99 -0.90 -7.28 -7.51
N ASP A 100 0.28 -6.80 -7.10
CA ASP A 100 0.69 -6.81 -5.70
C ASP A 100 -0.31 -6.00 -4.84
N LEU A 101 -0.65 -4.78 -5.25
CA LEU A 101 -1.61 -3.92 -4.53
C LEU A 101 -3.03 -4.52 -4.49
N LEU A 102 -3.46 -5.19 -5.57
CA LEU A 102 -4.74 -5.88 -5.58
C LEU A 102 -4.77 -7.02 -4.55
N LEU A 103 -3.70 -7.81 -4.44
CA LEU A 103 -3.59 -8.89 -3.46
C LEU A 103 -3.62 -8.34 -2.03
N ASP A 104 -2.91 -7.24 -1.76
CA ASP A 104 -2.93 -6.55 -0.47
C ASP A 104 -4.36 -6.07 -0.13
N THR A 105 -5.07 -5.45 -1.08
CA THR A 105 -6.45 -5.01 -0.89
C THR A 105 -7.40 -6.18 -0.59
N ILE A 106 -7.26 -7.33 -1.26
CA ILE A 106 -8.06 -8.55 -0.97
C ILE A 106 -7.79 -9.03 0.46
N TYR A 107 -6.53 -9.06 0.86
CA TYR A 107 -6.15 -9.46 2.22
C TYR A 107 -6.74 -8.52 3.28
N HIS A 108 -6.62 -7.20 3.07
CA HIS A 108 -7.21 -6.17 3.93
C HIS A 108 -8.74 -6.31 4.06
N LEU A 109 -9.45 -6.57 2.95
CA LEU A 109 -10.88 -6.87 2.98
C LEU A 109 -11.21 -8.10 3.83
N GLY A 110 -10.37 -9.13 3.76
CA GLY A 110 -10.49 -10.32 4.60
C GLY A 110 -10.39 -10.01 6.09
N ILE A 111 -9.43 -9.18 6.48
CA ILE A 111 -9.25 -8.73 7.87
C ILE A 111 -10.48 -7.95 8.33
N VAL A 112 -10.91 -6.92 7.58
CA VAL A 112 -12.05 -6.08 7.97
C VAL A 112 -13.32 -6.91 8.13
N LYS A 113 -13.57 -7.87 7.22
CA LYS A 113 -14.71 -8.80 7.34
C LYS A 113 -14.63 -9.66 8.60
N LYS A 114 -13.43 -10.09 9.00
CA LYS A 114 -13.21 -10.86 10.24
C LYS A 114 -13.50 -9.99 11.47
N LEU A 115 -12.97 -8.77 11.52
CA LEU A 115 -13.18 -7.83 12.62
C LEU A 115 -14.66 -7.48 12.80
N MET A 116 -15.39 -7.27 11.70
CA MET A 116 -16.83 -7.05 11.72
C MET A 116 -17.60 -8.27 12.25
N LYS A 117 -17.15 -9.49 11.94
CA LYS A 117 -17.79 -10.72 12.41
C LYS A 117 -17.56 -10.97 13.90
N THR A 118 -16.39 -10.58 14.42
CA THR A 118 -16.05 -10.69 15.85
C THR A 118 -16.51 -9.48 16.67
N ASP A 119 -17.14 -8.48 16.03
CA ASP A 119 -17.65 -7.25 16.64
C ASP A 119 -16.60 -6.49 17.47
N VAL A 120 -15.40 -6.32 16.89
CA VAL A 120 -14.31 -5.58 17.55
C VAL A 120 -14.66 -4.10 17.70
N LYS A 121 -14.58 -3.58 18.93
CA LYS A 121 -14.88 -2.17 19.26
C LYS A 121 -13.67 -1.37 19.75
N GLN A 122 -12.55 -2.03 20.02
CA GLN A 122 -11.35 -1.41 20.57
C GLN A 122 -10.10 -1.91 19.86
N THR A 123 -9.09 -1.05 19.76
CA THR A 123 -7.81 -1.35 19.09
C THR A 123 -6.84 -2.15 19.96
N ASP A 124 -7.21 -2.47 21.20
CA ASP A 124 -6.48 -3.36 22.09
C ASP A 124 -7.09 -4.78 22.14
N ASP A 125 -8.18 -5.01 21.40
CA ASP A 125 -8.78 -6.33 21.25
C ASP A 125 -7.82 -7.27 20.52
N TRP A 126 -7.64 -8.47 21.06
CA TRP A 126 -6.74 -9.49 20.51
C TRP A 126 -7.05 -9.91 19.06
N ASN A 127 -8.27 -9.68 18.58
CA ASN A 127 -8.63 -9.96 17.20
C ASN A 127 -8.05 -8.94 16.20
N TRP A 128 -7.66 -7.74 16.66
CA TRP A 128 -6.91 -6.74 15.91
C TRP A 128 -5.40 -6.99 16.04
#